data_AF-A0A978SVR8-F1
#
_entry.id   AF-A0A978SVR8-F1
#
_cell.length_a   1.000
_cell.length_b   1.000
_cell.length_c   1.000
_cell.angle_alpha   90.00
_cell.angle_beta   90.00
_cell.angle_gamma   90.00
#
_symmetry.space_group_name_H-M   'P 1'
#
loop_
_entity.id
_entity.type
_entity.pdbx_description
1 polymer ?
#
loop_
_entity_poly.entity_id
_entity_poly.type
_entity_poly.pdbx_seq_one_letter_code
_entity_poly.pdbx_strand_id
1 'polypeptide(L)'
;MVITRRVEFSKKIKTKIKKIKNKNMNLLALYFILILLFIAAIPTRGWERERGLTLKTSTKNASFVLSYPSFNSEILDRQLEKYLRYIATFGPPDILIVGSSRAIQGVDPIALQQALVAIGYPRLKIFNFGINGGTARVVELQLRQLLTPEQLPRMIIWADGLRAFNSGRLDRTYRAIIASPGYQRLIAGIRPQLNYSTTTNEIITPLERIQPRPIQPLPQKLPLPSNHPGIDQINFLPGVPTTSVNYKMLKSEKRIKCNTDWLRKPITAIRLWREIACISQAQLPPAIMAKMSDREFSGFIVVDTRYNPTTYYQKFRRVAGEYDGDYTPFRLQGEQTNALHSVATFARNKKIPLVIVNLPLTKDYLDGTRSERERIFQEFMQQNARVYGFIFRDFSRKWLTEYNYFADPSHLNRFGAEAVAQQLVQDKTIPWPI
;
A
#
# COMPACT_ATOMS: atom_id res chain seq x y z
N MET A 1 61.90 11.33 -9.62
CA MET A 1 61.94 12.77 -9.24
C MET A 1 60.66 13.29 -8.55
N VAL A 2 59.76 12.42 -8.03
CA VAL A 2 58.49 12.82 -7.37
C VAL A 2 58.48 12.54 -5.85
N ILE A 3 59.40 11.70 -5.36
CA ILE A 3 59.48 11.33 -3.93
C ILE A 3 60.24 12.39 -3.10
N THR A 4 61.21 13.10 -3.69
CA THR A 4 61.97 14.16 -3.01
C THR A 4 61.18 15.45 -2.77
N ARG A 5 60.13 15.75 -3.55
CA ARG A 5 59.27 16.93 -3.34
C ARG A 5 58.23 16.78 -2.22
N ARG A 6 57.90 15.55 -1.80
CA ARG A 6 56.94 15.31 -0.70
C ARG A 6 57.55 15.48 0.69
N VAL A 7 58.85 15.19 0.84
CA VAL A 7 59.56 15.33 2.12
C VAL A 7 59.85 16.81 2.45
N GLU A 8 60.14 17.64 1.45
CA GLU A 8 60.31 19.10 1.64
C GLU A 8 59.01 19.82 1.99
N PHE A 9 57.89 19.42 1.40
CA PHE A 9 56.57 20.03 1.68
C PHE A 9 56.10 19.72 3.11
N SER A 10 56.32 18.48 3.58
CA SER A 10 56.03 18.07 4.96
C SER A 10 56.90 18.78 5.99
N LYS A 11 58.19 18.99 5.70
CA LYS A 11 59.09 19.77 6.57
C LYS A 11 58.69 21.24 6.65
N LYS A 12 58.31 21.89 5.53
CA LYS A 12 57.83 23.29 5.49
C LYS A 12 56.53 23.51 6.27
N ILE A 13 55.61 22.54 6.26
CA ILE A 13 54.35 22.61 7.04
C ILE A 13 54.63 22.48 8.53
N LYS A 14 55.52 21.56 8.95
CA LYS A 14 55.90 21.40 10.37
C LYS A 14 56.61 22.64 10.93
N THR A 15 57.43 23.34 10.15
CA THR A 15 58.08 24.59 10.60
C THR A 15 57.08 25.75 10.71
N LYS A 16 56.09 25.85 9.81
CA LYS A 16 55.01 26.83 9.92
C LYS A 16 54.12 26.60 11.14
N ILE A 17 53.79 25.34 11.47
CA ILE A 17 52.99 24.99 12.65
C ILE A 17 53.72 25.34 13.97
N LYS A 18 55.05 25.16 14.02
CA LYS A 18 55.84 25.51 15.22
C LYS A 18 55.94 27.04 15.44
N LYS A 19 55.89 27.84 14.36
CA LYS A 19 55.88 29.31 14.43
C LYS A 19 54.52 29.91 14.82
N ILE A 20 53.45 29.12 14.75
CA ILE A 20 52.06 29.53 15.06
C ILE A 20 51.69 29.27 16.52
N LYS A 21 52.45 28.44 17.26
CA LYS A 21 52.21 28.18 18.70
C LYS A 21 52.42 29.39 19.63
N ASN A 22 52.91 30.54 19.12
CA ASN A 22 53.26 31.70 19.95
C ASN A 22 52.39 32.95 19.73
N LYS A 23 51.23 32.83 19.07
CA LYS A 23 50.23 33.90 19.06
C LYS A 23 48.82 33.30 19.14
N ASN A 24 47.99 33.88 20.02
CA ASN A 24 46.57 33.55 20.21
C ASN A 24 45.87 33.35 18.86
N MET A 25 45.60 32.09 18.54
CA MET A 25 45.04 31.70 17.25
C MET A 25 43.53 31.52 17.39
N ASN A 26 42.77 32.23 16.55
CA ASN A 26 41.31 32.26 16.60
C ASN A 26 40.71 30.93 16.07
N LEU A 27 39.56 30.52 16.61
CA LEU A 27 38.92 29.20 16.41
C LEU A 27 38.68 28.85 14.93
N LEU A 28 38.53 29.87 14.07
CA LEU A 28 38.37 29.74 12.62
C LEU A 28 39.59 29.14 11.92
N ALA A 29 40.81 29.43 12.40
CA ALA A 29 42.04 28.93 11.79
C ALA A 29 42.30 27.46 12.12
N LEU A 30 41.80 26.97 13.26
CA LEU A 30 41.84 25.55 13.61
C LEU A 30 40.87 24.73 12.74
N TYR A 31 39.71 25.30 12.42
CA TYR A 31 38.69 24.69 11.56
C TYR A 31 39.17 24.51 10.11
N PHE A 32 39.89 25.51 9.57
CA PHE A 32 40.47 25.43 8.22
C PHE A 32 41.58 24.36 8.09
N ILE A 33 42.36 24.14 9.14
CA ILE A 33 43.43 23.13 9.16
C ILE A 33 42.84 21.71 9.18
N LEU A 34 41.74 21.52 9.91
CA LEU A 34 41.03 20.23 9.97
C LEU A 34 40.35 19.87 8.63
N ILE A 35 39.79 20.84 7.91
CA ILE A 35 39.21 20.63 6.57
C ILE A 35 40.30 20.22 5.55
N LEU A 36 41.47 20.85 5.61
CA LEU A 36 42.59 20.53 4.72
C LEU A 36 43.17 19.13 4.98
N LEU A 37 43.13 18.65 6.24
CA LEU A 37 43.54 17.29 6.58
C LEU A 37 42.50 16.24 6.13
N PHE A 38 41.22 16.58 6.11
CA PHE A 38 40.14 15.70 5.66
C PHE A 38 40.13 15.50 4.13
N ILE A 39 40.41 16.57 3.37
CA ILE A 39 40.53 16.51 1.90
C ILE A 39 41.77 15.71 1.46
N ALA A 40 42.84 15.71 2.27
CA ALA A 40 44.07 14.97 1.98
C ALA A 40 43.98 13.46 2.29
N ALA A 41 42.90 12.99 2.95
CA ALA A 41 42.72 11.60 3.38
C ALA A 41 41.80 10.76 2.46
N ILE A 42 41.28 11.34 1.38
CA ILE A 42 40.44 10.61 0.42
C ILE A 42 41.34 9.82 -0.55
N PRO A 43 41.26 8.48 -0.59
CA PRO A 43 42.04 7.70 -1.53
C PRO A 43 41.46 7.86 -2.95
N THR A 44 42.21 8.51 -3.84
CA THR A 44 41.91 8.52 -5.28
C THR A 44 42.25 7.14 -5.87
N ARG A 45 41.25 6.25 -6.00
CA ARG A 45 41.34 5.08 -6.88
C ARG A 45 40.56 5.34 -8.17
N GLY A 46 41.33 5.63 -9.23
CA GLY A 46 41.17 5.03 -10.55
C GLY A 46 40.01 5.51 -11.42
N TRP A 47 40.22 6.64 -12.09
CA TRP A 47 39.66 6.87 -13.43
C TRP A 47 40.78 6.70 -14.44
N GLU A 48 40.81 5.59 -15.19
CA GLU A 48 41.17 5.55 -16.62
C GLU A 48 41.12 4.14 -17.23
N ARG A 49 40.59 4.11 -18.47
CA ARG A 49 40.72 3.12 -19.56
C ARG A 49 39.72 1.96 -19.64
N GLU A 50 38.75 2.19 -20.52
CA GLU A 50 38.07 1.21 -21.35
C GLU A 50 39.05 0.27 -22.07
N ARG A 51 38.84 -1.03 -21.93
CA ARG A 51 39.09 -2.02 -22.99
C ARG A 51 37.94 -3.01 -22.97
N GLY A 52 37.37 -3.26 -24.15
CA GLY A 52 36.15 -3.98 -24.36
C GLY A 52 36.16 -5.40 -23.78
N LEU A 53 35.18 -5.64 -22.92
CA LEU A 53 34.64 -6.95 -22.58
C LEU A 53 33.17 -6.69 -22.31
N THR A 54 32.31 -6.99 -23.28
CA THR A 54 30.86 -7.08 -23.07
C THR A 54 30.57 -8.20 -22.08
N LEU A 55 30.61 -7.88 -20.79
CA LEU A 55 29.97 -8.69 -19.76
C LEU A 55 28.48 -8.64 -20.03
N LYS A 56 27.95 -9.71 -20.66
CA LYS A 56 26.53 -10.04 -20.56
C LYS A 56 26.22 -10.26 -19.08
N THR A 57 25.83 -9.20 -18.37
CA THR A 57 25.18 -9.35 -17.07
C THR A 57 23.84 -10.02 -17.33
N SER A 58 23.81 -11.34 -17.20
CA SER A 58 22.57 -12.08 -16.97
C SER A 58 22.04 -11.64 -15.62
N THR A 59 21.18 -10.63 -15.61
CA THR A 59 20.36 -10.32 -14.44
C THR A 59 19.41 -11.49 -14.25
N LYS A 60 19.75 -12.38 -13.31
CA LYS A 60 18.80 -13.30 -12.71
C LYS A 60 17.66 -12.46 -12.14
N ASN A 61 16.54 -12.39 -12.84
CA ASN A 61 15.31 -11.81 -12.29
C ASN A 61 14.76 -12.82 -11.29
N ALA A 62 15.20 -12.71 -10.05
CA ALA A 62 14.59 -13.41 -8.94
C ALA A 62 13.16 -12.90 -8.77
N SER A 63 12.17 -13.70 -9.14
CA SER A 63 10.77 -13.41 -8.89
C SER A 63 10.25 -14.34 -7.81
N PHE A 64 9.84 -13.78 -6.67
CA PHE A 64 9.01 -14.50 -5.72
C PHE A 64 7.68 -14.82 -6.41
N VAL A 65 7.25 -16.07 -6.43
CA VAL A 65 5.93 -16.43 -6.97
C VAL A 65 5.14 -17.09 -5.86
N LEU A 66 3.87 -16.70 -5.70
CA LEU A 66 2.95 -17.41 -4.82
C LEU A 66 2.71 -18.81 -5.39
N SER A 67 3.27 -19.82 -4.74
CA SER A 67 3.07 -21.22 -5.13
C SER A 67 1.95 -21.81 -4.31
N TYR A 68 0.72 -21.38 -4.60
CA TYR A 68 -0.49 -21.84 -3.91
C TYR A 68 -1.68 -21.88 -4.87
N PRO A 69 -2.59 -22.86 -4.78
CA PRO A 69 -3.77 -22.86 -5.63
C PRO A 69 -4.64 -21.62 -5.40
N SER A 70 -5.27 -21.13 -6.47
CA SER A 70 -6.12 -19.94 -6.42
C SER A 70 -7.26 -20.09 -5.42
N PHE A 71 -7.63 -18.97 -4.80
CA PHE A 71 -8.86 -18.83 -4.03
C PHE A 71 -10.11 -18.53 -4.90
N ASN A 72 -10.05 -18.79 -6.21
CA ASN A 72 -11.07 -18.36 -7.19
C ASN A 72 -11.33 -16.85 -7.13
N SER A 73 -10.32 -16.07 -6.75
CA SER A 73 -10.37 -14.62 -6.63
C SER A 73 -9.00 -14.06 -6.97
N GLU A 74 -8.82 -13.66 -8.22
CA GLU A 74 -7.54 -13.15 -8.72
C GLU A 74 -7.03 -11.95 -7.91
N ILE A 75 -7.95 -11.10 -7.41
CA ILE A 75 -7.59 -9.98 -6.55
C ILE A 75 -7.11 -10.45 -5.16
N LEU A 76 -7.73 -11.48 -4.58
CA LEU A 76 -7.26 -12.05 -3.31
C LEU A 76 -5.90 -12.71 -3.49
N ASP A 77 -5.71 -13.49 -4.56
CA ASP A 77 -4.44 -14.16 -4.86
C ASP A 77 -3.31 -13.13 -5.01
N ARG A 78 -3.54 -12.05 -5.77
CA ARG A 78 -2.56 -10.96 -5.94
C ARG A 78 -2.29 -10.20 -4.65
N GLN A 79 -3.32 -9.87 -3.87
CA GLN A 79 -3.14 -9.15 -2.62
C GLN A 79 -2.44 -9.99 -1.57
N LEU A 80 -2.71 -11.29 -1.52
CA LEU A 80 -2.02 -12.24 -0.68
C LEU A 80 -0.54 -12.36 -1.07
N GLU A 81 -0.23 -12.48 -2.36
CA GLU A 81 1.15 -12.48 -2.84
C GLU A 81 1.89 -11.20 -2.41
N LYS A 82 1.27 -10.03 -2.61
CA LYS A 82 1.84 -8.74 -2.16
C LYS A 82 2.03 -8.71 -0.64
N TYR A 83 1.07 -9.22 0.12
CA TYR A 83 1.14 -9.25 1.58
C TYR A 83 2.27 -10.14 2.08
N LEU A 84 2.44 -11.34 1.50
CA LEU A 84 3.54 -12.23 1.86
C LEU A 84 4.89 -11.62 1.48
N ARG A 85 4.98 -10.92 0.34
CA ARG A 85 6.21 -10.22 -0.07
C ARG A 85 6.52 -9.06 0.88
N TYR A 86 5.48 -8.35 1.32
CA TYR A 86 5.58 -7.30 2.31
C TYR A 86 6.12 -7.85 3.64
N ILE A 87 5.54 -8.92 4.16
CA ILE A 87 6.00 -9.55 5.41
C ILE A 87 7.43 -10.06 5.29
N ALA A 88 7.79 -10.70 4.17
CA ALA A 88 9.15 -11.17 3.95
C ALA A 88 10.18 -10.02 3.93
N THR A 89 9.77 -8.81 3.58
CA THR A 89 10.65 -7.64 3.46
C THR A 89 10.66 -6.78 4.72
N PHE A 90 9.51 -6.56 5.34
CA PHE A 90 9.30 -5.56 6.40
C PHE A 90 8.79 -6.16 7.73
N GLY A 91 8.48 -7.46 7.76
CA GLY A 91 7.73 -8.09 8.83
C GLY A 91 6.23 -7.71 8.82
N PRO A 92 5.44 -8.15 9.81
CA PRO A 92 4.02 -7.81 9.88
C PRO A 92 3.82 -6.28 9.94
N PRO A 93 2.74 -5.74 9.34
CA PRO A 93 2.46 -4.31 9.42
C PRO A 93 2.02 -3.92 10.84
N ASP A 94 2.28 -2.68 11.23
CA ASP A 94 1.73 -2.11 12.46
C ASP A 94 0.20 -1.91 12.29
N ILE A 95 -0.23 -1.49 11.11
CA ILE A 95 -1.64 -1.27 10.77
C ILE A 95 -1.99 -2.07 9.51
N LEU A 96 -3.01 -2.93 9.60
CA LEU A 96 -3.62 -3.59 8.44
C LEU A 96 -4.95 -2.91 8.11
N ILE A 97 -5.08 -2.43 6.87
CA ILE A 97 -6.37 -1.98 6.33
C ILE A 97 -7.03 -3.18 5.65
N VAL A 98 -8.31 -3.44 5.94
CA VAL A 98 -9.10 -4.54 5.35
C VAL A 98 -10.48 -4.04 4.89
N GLY A 99 -11.11 -4.79 4.00
CA GLY A 99 -12.47 -4.53 3.51
C GLY A 99 -12.62 -4.73 2.00
N SER A 100 -13.67 -4.16 1.43
CA SER A 100 -14.07 -4.32 0.04
C SER A 100 -13.23 -3.50 -0.96
N SER A 101 -13.71 -3.38 -2.21
CA SER A 101 -13.18 -2.45 -3.22
C SER A 101 -13.19 -1.00 -2.74
N ARG A 102 -14.05 -0.66 -1.78
CA ARG A 102 -14.04 0.65 -1.11
C ARG A 102 -12.80 0.79 -0.24
N ALA A 103 -12.35 -0.26 0.45
CA ALA A 103 -11.14 -0.24 1.28
C ALA A 103 -9.88 -0.11 0.44
N ILE A 104 -9.75 -0.96 -0.59
CA ILE A 104 -8.52 -1.08 -1.41
C ILE A 104 -8.18 0.22 -2.16
N GLN A 105 -9.19 1.05 -2.42
CA GLN A 105 -9.07 2.37 -3.08
C GLN A 105 -9.28 3.55 -2.13
N GLY A 106 -9.88 3.34 -0.95
CA GLY A 106 -10.43 4.42 -0.13
C GLY A 106 -9.60 4.81 1.09
N VAL A 107 -8.50 4.11 1.37
CA VAL A 107 -7.53 4.53 2.39
C VAL A 107 -6.12 4.32 1.84
N ASP A 108 -5.39 5.42 1.57
CA ASP A 108 -4.01 5.37 1.08
C ASP A 108 -3.04 5.16 2.26
N PRO A 109 -2.33 4.01 2.33
CA PRO A 109 -1.40 3.70 3.43
C PRO A 109 -0.23 4.68 3.53
N ILE A 110 0.24 5.21 2.41
CA ILE A 110 1.37 6.13 2.36
C ILE A 110 0.92 7.50 2.87
N ALA A 111 -0.26 7.97 2.44
CA ALA A 111 -0.83 9.21 2.97
C ALA A 111 -1.09 9.11 4.48
N LEU A 112 -1.61 7.97 4.95
CA LEU A 112 -1.86 7.73 6.37
C LEU A 112 -0.56 7.76 7.18
N GLN A 113 0.48 7.06 6.72
CA GLN A 113 1.79 7.08 7.36
C GLN A 113 2.39 8.50 7.40
N GLN A 114 2.33 9.23 6.29
CA GLN A 114 2.85 10.60 6.22
C GLN A 114 2.11 11.55 7.16
N ALA A 115 0.78 11.46 7.21
CA ALA A 115 -0.03 12.27 8.11
C ALA A 115 0.28 11.96 9.59
N LEU A 116 0.48 10.69 9.95
CA LEU A 116 0.87 10.28 11.30
C LEU A 116 2.26 10.80 11.69
N VAL A 117 3.23 10.70 10.78
CA VAL A 117 4.58 11.26 11.00
C VAL A 117 4.53 12.77 11.19
N ALA A 118 3.67 13.47 10.45
CA ALA A 118 3.53 14.93 10.55
C ALA A 118 3.04 15.38 11.94
N ILE A 119 2.36 14.51 12.70
CA ILE A 119 1.90 14.81 14.06
C ILE A 119 2.75 14.10 15.15
N GLY A 120 3.89 13.53 14.79
CA GLY A 120 4.89 13.03 15.73
C GLY A 120 4.89 11.51 15.99
N TYR A 121 4.07 10.73 15.29
CA TYR A 121 4.18 9.26 15.35
C TYR A 121 5.41 8.75 14.59
N PRO A 122 5.95 7.57 14.96
CA PRO A 122 6.99 6.93 14.16
C PRO A 122 6.47 6.56 12.77
N ARG A 123 7.39 6.21 11.87
CA ARG A 123 7.04 5.72 10.53
C ARG A 123 6.44 4.30 10.63
N LEU A 124 5.15 4.23 10.88
CA LEU A 124 4.41 2.97 10.99
C LEU A 124 4.37 2.21 9.66
N LYS A 125 4.49 0.89 9.73
CA LYS A 125 4.30 -0.04 8.61
C LYS A 125 2.81 -0.22 8.37
N ILE A 126 2.30 0.18 7.21
CA ILE A 126 0.87 0.13 6.89
C ILE A 126 0.68 -0.62 5.58
N PHE A 127 -0.19 -1.63 5.59
CA PHE A 127 -0.55 -2.40 4.40
C PHE A 127 -2.07 -2.41 4.21
N ASN A 128 -2.53 -2.26 2.97
CA ASN A 128 -3.93 -2.37 2.59
C ASN A 128 -4.21 -3.74 1.95
N PHE A 129 -4.86 -4.61 2.71
CA PHE A 129 -5.28 -5.94 2.31
C PHE A 129 -6.77 -6.00 1.93
N GLY A 130 -7.34 -4.87 1.49
CA GLY A 130 -8.67 -4.86 0.89
C GLY A 130 -8.72 -5.71 -0.39
N ILE A 131 -9.92 -6.23 -0.71
CA ILE A 131 -10.19 -6.97 -1.96
C ILE A 131 -11.58 -6.62 -2.51
N ASN A 132 -11.82 -6.85 -3.80
CA ASN A 132 -13.17 -6.68 -4.34
C ASN A 132 -14.16 -7.65 -3.70
N GLY A 133 -15.32 -7.14 -3.26
CA GLY A 133 -16.33 -7.92 -2.55
C GLY A 133 -15.86 -8.45 -1.18
N GLY A 134 -14.94 -7.76 -0.52
CA GLY A 134 -14.51 -8.02 0.86
C GLY A 134 -15.62 -7.78 1.89
N THR A 135 -16.64 -8.64 1.91
CA THR A 135 -17.70 -8.66 2.93
C THR A 135 -17.16 -9.00 4.31
N ALA A 136 -17.99 -8.88 5.35
CA ALA A 136 -17.60 -9.27 6.70
C ALA A 136 -17.09 -10.71 6.80
N ARG A 137 -17.70 -11.67 6.10
CA ARG A 137 -17.22 -13.05 6.06
C ARG A 137 -15.84 -13.20 5.40
N VAL A 138 -15.56 -12.41 4.38
CA VAL A 138 -14.24 -12.41 3.73
C VAL A 138 -13.19 -11.83 4.67
N VAL A 139 -13.49 -10.72 5.34
CA VAL A 139 -12.58 -10.10 6.32
C VAL A 139 -12.32 -11.06 7.50
N GLU A 140 -13.36 -11.75 7.96
CA GLU A 140 -13.22 -12.81 8.96
C GLU A 140 -12.27 -13.92 8.48
N LEU A 141 -12.45 -14.42 7.26
CA LEU A 141 -11.57 -15.43 6.67
C LEU A 141 -10.14 -14.92 6.59
N GLN A 142 -9.90 -13.69 6.12
CA GLN A 142 -8.55 -13.11 6.05
C GLN A 142 -7.89 -13.11 7.42
N LEU A 143 -8.54 -12.52 8.43
CA LEU A 143 -7.93 -12.27 9.74
C LEU A 143 -7.81 -13.53 10.60
N ARG A 144 -8.79 -14.44 10.53
CA ARG A 144 -8.87 -15.58 11.46
C ARG A 144 -8.45 -16.90 10.86
N GLN A 145 -8.46 -17.02 9.54
CA GLN A 145 -8.19 -18.30 8.87
C GLN A 145 -7.00 -18.20 7.93
N LEU A 146 -6.85 -17.13 7.15
CA LEU A 146 -5.78 -17.00 6.17
C LEU A 146 -4.45 -16.61 6.82
N LEU A 147 -4.47 -15.58 7.66
CA LEU A 147 -3.28 -15.08 8.36
C LEU A 147 -2.92 -15.94 9.57
N THR A 148 -1.62 -16.17 9.78
CA THR A 148 -1.11 -16.77 11.02
C THR A 148 -1.00 -15.70 12.13
N PRO A 149 -0.93 -16.09 13.42
CA PRO A 149 -0.80 -15.13 14.52
C PRO A 149 0.38 -14.17 14.39
N GLU A 150 1.49 -14.61 13.82
CA GLU A 150 2.73 -13.84 13.62
C GLU A 150 2.61 -12.86 12.45
N GLN A 151 1.62 -13.06 11.58
CA GLN A 151 1.32 -12.21 10.43
C GLN A 151 0.25 -11.17 10.78
N LEU A 152 -0.32 -11.16 11.98
CA LEU A 152 -1.35 -10.20 12.37
C LEU A 152 -0.75 -8.82 12.68
N PRO A 153 -1.51 -7.75 12.45
CA PRO A 153 -1.06 -6.39 12.76
C PRO A 153 -1.19 -6.06 14.24
N ARG A 154 -0.63 -4.91 14.62
CA ARG A 154 -0.86 -4.31 15.94
C ARG A 154 -2.20 -3.57 16.02
N MET A 155 -2.77 -3.16 14.89
CA MET A 155 -4.06 -2.48 14.76
C MET A 155 -4.74 -2.84 13.44
N ILE A 156 -6.08 -2.90 13.43
CA ILE A 156 -6.89 -3.12 12.22
C ILE A 156 -7.73 -1.88 11.92
N ILE A 157 -7.67 -1.41 10.67
CA ILE A 157 -8.65 -0.48 10.10
C ILE A 157 -9.51 -1.25 9.11
N TRP A 158 -10.78 -1.45 9.42
CA TRP A 158 -11.73 -2.03 8.50
C TRP A 158 -12.53 -0.91 7.82
N ALA A 159 -12.13 -0.56 6.60
CA ALA A 159 -12.69 0.57 5.87
C ALA A 159 -13.68 0.11 4.80
N ASP A 160 -14.97 0.11 5.10
CA ASP A 160 -15.99 -0.41 4.19
C ASP A 160 -17.26 0.45 4.20
N GLY A 161 -18.38 -0.08 3.71
CA GLY A 161 -19.69 0.52 3.96
C GLY A 161 -20.77 -0.54 4.13
N LEU A 162 -22.01 -0.08 4.28
CA LEU A 162 -23.21 -0.91 4.50
C LEU A 162 -23.26 -2.18 3.64
N ARG A 163 -22.88 -2.07 2.36
CA ARG A 163 -22.89 -3.16 1.36
C ARG A 163 -22.13 -4.41 1.82
N ALA A 164 -21.03 -4.25 2.56
CA ALA A 164 -20.22 -5.36 3.06
C ALA A 164 -20.85 -6.08 4.27
N PHE A 165 -21.80 -5.41 4.94
CA PHE A 165 -22.49 -5.91 6.13
C PHE A 165 -23.94 -6.33 5.86
N ASN A 166 -24.43 -6.16 4.62
CA ASN A 166 -25.77 -6.57 4.24
C ASN A 166 -25.85 -8.10 4.08
N SER A 167 -26.48 -8.77 5.05
CA SER A 167 -26.77 -10.21 5.06
C SER A 167 -28.00 -10.60 4.23
N GLY A 168 -28.69 -9.63 3.62
CA GLY A 168 -29.80 -9.91 2.71
C GLY A 168 -29.34 -10.34 1.31
N ARG A 169 -28.15 -9.91 0.88
CA ARG A 169 -27.63 -10.22 -0.45
C ARG A 169 -26.78 -11.49 -0.47
N LEU A 170 -26.63 -12.06 -1.66
CA LEU A 170 -25.75 -13.20 -1.88
C LEU A 170 -24.28 -12.78 -1.78
N ASP A 171 -23.51 -13.47 -0.93
CA ASP A 171 -22.07 -13.27 -0.82
C ASP A 171 -21.30 -14.08 -1.88
N ARG A 172 -21.25 -13.54 -3.10
CA ARG A 172 -20.62 -14.21 -4.26
C ARG A 172 -19.12 -14.44 -4.06
N THR A 173 -18.41 -13.44 -3.55
CA THR A 173 -16.96 -13.51 -3.35
C THR A 173 -16.62 -14.56 -2.30
N TYR A 174 -17.27 -14.55 -1.14
CA TYR A 174 -17.02 -15.57 -0.13
C TYR A 174 -17.33 -16.98 -0.63
N ARG A 175 -18.44 -17.16 -1.36
CA ARG A 175 -18.80 -18.46 -1.96
C ARG A 175 -17.77 -18.96 -2.95
N ALA A 176 -17.23 -18.09 -3.80
CA ALA A 176 -16.16 -18.45 -4.72
C ALA A 176 -14.91 -18.90 -3.96
N ILE A 177 -14.53 -18.18 -2.90
CA ILE A 177 -13.39 -18.51 -2.05
C ILE A 177 -13.55 -19.87 -1.40
N ILE A 178 -14.66 -20.15 -0.72
CA ILE A 178 -14.81 -21.44 0.00
C ILE A 178 -14.95 -22.65 -0.94
N ALA A 179 -15.33 -22.43 -2.20
CA ALA A 179 -15.39 -23.47 -3.23
C ALA A 179 -14.04 -23.70 -3.94
N SER A 180 -12.99 -22.95 -3.57
CA SER A 180 -11.71 -22.96 -4.28
C SER A 180 -10.76 -24.08 -3.82
N PRO A 181 -9.87 -24.55 -4.71
CA PRO A 181 -8.76 -25.42 -4.31
C PRO A 181 -7.84 -24.78 -3.26
N GLY A 182 -7.65 -23.45 -3.31
CA GLY A 182 -6.87 -22.71 -2.32
C GLY A 182 -7.46 -22.83 -0.93
N TYR A 183 -8.78 -22.68 -0.80
CA TYR A 183 -9.46 -22.84 0.48
C TYR A 183 -9.42 -24.30 0.98
N GLN A 184 -9.55 -25.29 0.11
CA GLN A 184 -9.39 -26.70 0.47
C GLN A 184 -8.00 -27.00 1.06
N ARG A 185 -6.94 -26.42 0.49
CA ARG A 185 -5.58 -26.52 1.06
C ARG A 185 -5.48 -25.81 2.41
N LEU A 186 -6.11 -24.65 2.54
CA LEU A 186 -6.07 -23.82 3.75
C LEU A 186 -6.66 -24.57 4.95
N ILE A 187 -7.84 -25.18 4.76
CA ILE A 187 -8.51 -25.97 5.82
C ILE A 187 -7.78 -27.29 6.12
N ALA A 188 -7.00 -27.82 5.17
CA ALA A 188 -6.09 -28.94 5.39
C ALA A 188 -4.80 -28.55 6.13
N GLY A 189 -4.68 -27.30 6.59
CA GLY A 189 -3.52 -26.79 7.33
C GLY A 189 -2.33 -26.38 6.45
N ILE A 190 -2.43 -26.51 5.13
CA ILE A 190 -1.38 -26.14 4.19
C ILE A 190 -1.48 -24.63 3.93
N ARG A 191 -0.47 -23.88 4.37
CA ARG A 191 -0.48 -22.41 4.28
C ARG A 191 0.14 -21.88 2.98
N PRO A 192 -0.36 -20.75 2.45
CA PRO A 192 0.30 -20.04 1.35
C PRO A 192 1.72 -19.61 1.73
N GLN A 193 2.68 -19.83 0.83
CA GLN A 193 4.08 -19.47 1.00
C GLN A 193 4.65 -18.87 -0.30
N LEU A 194 5.63 -17.98 -0.16
CA LEU A 194 6.40 -17.51 -1.30
C LEU A 194 7.51 -18.49 -1.62
N ASN A 195 7.55 -18.93 -2.88
CA ASN A 195 8.67 -19.71 -3.37
C ASN A 195 9.62 -18.79 -4.15
N TYR A 196 10.92 -19.00 -3.92
CA TYR A 196 11.95 -18.35 -4.71
C TYR A 196 12.12 -19.12 -6.02
N SER A 197 11.56 -18.60 -7.10
CA SER A 197 11.81 -19.17 -8.43
C SER A 197 13.05 -18.51 -9.02
N THR A 198 14.07 -19.31 -9.31
CA THR A 198 15.17 -18.91 -10.20
C THR A 198 14.84 -19.44 -11.58
N THR A 199 14.18 -18.62 -12.40
CA THR A 199 14.11 -18.89 -13.83
C THR A 199 15.50 -18.69 -14.42
N THR A 200 16.24 -19.78 -14.59
CA THR A 200 17.30 -19.84 -15.60
C THR A 200 16.62 -19.78 -16.95
N ASN A 201 16.81 -18.68 -17.69
CA ASN A 201 16.50 -18.64 -19.12
C ASN A 201 17.48 -19.58 -19.85
N GLU A 202 17.25 -20.89 -19.76
CA GLU A 202 17.80 -21.83 -20.72
C GLU A 202 16.93 -21.74 -21.97
N ILE A 203 17.49 -21.17 -23.02
CA ILE A 203 16.96 -21.31 -24.37
C ILE A 203 17.17 -22.78 -24.74
N ILE A 204 16.17 -23.62 -24.47
CA ILE A 204 16.09 -24.96 -25.04
C ILE A 204 15.23 -24.86 -26.30
N THR A 205 15.91 -24.88 -27.44
CA THR A 205 15.37 -25.51 -28.66
C THR A 205 16.29 -26.68 -28.95
N PRO A 206 15.76 -27.89 -29.17
CA PRO A 206 15.28 -28.21 -30.52
C PRO A 206 14.01 -29.09 -30.61
N LEU A 207 13.20 -28.76 -31.61
CA LEU A 207 12.39 -29.60 -32.51
C LEU A 207 11.83 -30.94 -31.97
N GLU A 208 10.52 -30.98 -31.71
CA GLU A 208 9.75 -32.21 -31.81
C GLU A 208 8.46 -32.00 -32.64
N ARG A 209 8.24 -32.95 -33.54
CA ARG A 209 7.33 -32.91 -34.69
C ARG A 209 5.88 -33.09 -34.22
N ILE A 210 5.04 -32.07 -34.39
CA ILE A 210 3.61 -32.14 -34.08
C ILE A 210 2.92 -33.08 -35.07
N GLN A 211 2.35 -34.20 -34.59
CA GLN A 211 1.32 -34.94 -35.30
C GLN A 211 -0.06 -34.35 -34.96
N PRO A 212 -0.96 -34.13 -35.94
CA PRO A 212 -2.29 -33.59 -35.68
C PRO A 212 -3.19 -34.65 -35.03
N ARG A 213 -3.82 -34.32 -33.89
CA ARG A 213 -4.93 -35.09 -33.32
C ARG A 213 -6.29 -34.65 -33.90
N PRO A 214 -7.29 -35.53 -33.96
CA PRO A 214 -8.59 -35.22 -34.55
C PRO A 214 -9.42 -34.30 -33.67
N ILE A 215 -10.17 -33.40 -34.31
CA ILE A 215 -11.14 -32.49 -33.68
C ILE A 215 -12.35 -33.30 -33.21
N GLN A 216 -12.71 -33.19 -31.93
CA GLN A 216 -13.99 -33.67 -31.42
C GLN A 216 -15.05 -32.54 -31.42
N PRO A 217 -16.33 -32.81 -31.73
CA PRO A 217 -17.37 -31.78 -31.76
C PRO A 217 -17.81 -31.32 -30.37
N LEU A 218 -18.16 -30.04 -30.23
CA LEU A 218 -18.73 -29.44 -29.01
C LEU A 218 -20.10 -30.07 -28.65
N PRO A 219 -20.40 -30.32 -27.36
CA PRO A 219 -21.77 -30.57 -26.93
C PRO A 219 -22.59 -29.27 -26.88
N GLN A 220 -23.86 -29.41 -27.28
CA GLN A 220 -24.85 -28.34 -27.44
C GLN A 220 -25.41 -27.81 -26.11
N LYS A 221 -25.62 -26.49 -26.09
CA LYS A 221 -26.58 -25.65 -25.34
C LYS A 221 -27.30 -26.28 -24.12
N LEU A 222 -27.00 -25.76 -22.93
CA LEU A 222 -27.97 -25.67 -21.81
C LEU A 222 -28.54 -24.23 -21.70
N PRO A 223 -29.80 -24.06 -21.28
CA PRO A 223 -30.52 -22.79 -21.34
C PRO A 223 -30.08 -21.78 -20.26
N LEU A 224 -29.96 -20.51 -20.68
CA LEU A 224 -29.68 -19.33 -19.86
C LEU A 224 -30.94 -18.91 -19.06
N PRO A 225 -30.83 -18.57 -17.77
CA PRO A 225 -31.81 -17.72 -17.10
C PRO A 225 -31.41 -16.24 -17.17
N SER A 226 -32.25 -15.50 -17.91
CA SER A 226 -32.70 -14.10 -17.72
C SER A 226 -31.75 -13.04 -17.14
N ASN A 227 -31.50 -12.03 -17.98
CA ASN A 227 -30.78 -10.79 -17.73
C ASN A 227 -31.22 -10.02 -16.47
N HIS A 228 -30.26 -9.77 -15.57
CA HIS A 228 -30.30 -8.68 -14.59
C HIS A 228 -29.09 -7.77 -14.80
N PRO A 229 -29.25 -6.44 -14.98
CA PRO A 229 -28.12 -5.53 -15.04
C PRO A 229 -27.75 -5.10 -13.61
N GLY A 230 -27.01 -5.96 -12.91
CA GLY A 230 -26.29 -5.63 -11.68
C GLY A 230 -24.80 -5.70 -11.97
N ILE A 231 -24.18 -4.56 -12.25
CA ILE A 231 -22.78 -4.45 -12.67
C ILE A 231 -21.88 -4.67 -11.44
N ASP A 232 -21.69 -5.92 -11.06
CA ASP A 232 -20.56 -6.40 -10.22
C ASP A 232 -19.39 -6.91 -11.08
N GLN A 233 -19.49 -6.71 -12.40
CA GLN A 233 -18.38 -6.84 -13.33
C GLN A 233 -18.11 -5.48 -13.95
N ILE A 234 -17.35 -4.64 -13.24
CA ILE A 234 -16.29 -3.93 -13.96
C ILE A 234 -15.26 -5.02 -14.26
N ASN A 235 -15.55 -5.83 -15.28
CA ASN A 235 -14.51 -6.41 -16.09
C ASN A 235 -13.64 -5.22 -16.47
N PHE A 236 -12.33 -5.33 -16.17
CA PHE A 236 -11.33 -4.52 -16.84
C PHE A 236 -11.77 -4.34 -18.29
N LEU A 237 -11.90 -3.09 -18.73
CA LEU A 237 -12.01 -2.80 -20.15
C LEU A 237 -10.92 -3.63 -20.85
N PRO A 238 -11.27 -4.60 -21.71
CA PRO A 238 -10.27 -5.29 -22.49
C PRO A 238 -9.74 -4.25 -23.47
N GLY A 239 -8.54 -3.74 -23.23
CA GLY A 239 -7.90 -2.76 -24.11
C GLY A 239 -7.36 -1.47 -23.48
N VAL A 240 -7.31 -1.32 -22.14
CA VAL A 240 -6.41 -0.30 -21.57
C VAL A 240 -5.01 -0.92 -21.57
N PRO A 241 -4.05 -0.41 -22.37
CA PRO A 241 -2.69 -0.89 -22.28
C PRO A 241 -2.20 -0.56 -20.87
N THR A 242 -1.76 -1.59 -20.13
CA THR A 242 -0.80 -1.43 -19.05
C THR A 242 0.51 -0.95 -19.70
N THR A 243 0.53 0.30 -20.16
CA THR A 243 1.78 0.93 -20.54
C THR A 243 2.61 0.99 -19.28
N SER A 244 3.69 0.21 -19.25
CA SER A 244 4.91 0.58 -18.56
C SER A 244 5.22 2.02 -18.97
N VAL A 245 4.85 2.98 -18.14
CA VAL A 245 5.01 4.38 -18.52
C VAL A 245 6.49 4.71 -18.44
N ASN A 246 7.11 4.77 -19.62
CA ASN A 246 8.39 5.38 -19.84
C ASN A 246 8.18 6.90 -19.76
N TYR A 247 8.31 7.49 -18.56
CA TYR A 247 8.22 8.95 -18.42
C TYR A 247 9.53 9.59 -18.90
N LYS A 248 9.48 10.15 -20.11
CA LYS A 248 10.28 11.34 -20.45
C LYS A 248 9.82 12.47 -19.53
N MET A 249 10.64 12.76 -18.53
CA MET A 249 10.51 13.89 -17.61
C MET A 249 10.26 15.20 -18.36
N LEU A 250 9.14 15.85 -18.05
CA LEU A 250 8.96 17.28 -18.28
C LEU A 250 10.01 18.02 -17.44
N LYS A 251 11.01 18.57 -18.14
CA LYS A 251 11.97 19.53 -17.59
C LYS A 251 11.21 20.77 -17.12
N SER A 252 10.97 20.85 -15.82
CA SER A 252 11.03 22.11 -15.08
C SER A 252 11.74 21.87 -13.75
N GLU A 253 13.02 21.53 -13.85
CA GLU A 253 13.95 21.62 -12.72
C GLU A 253 14.08 23.09 -12.31
N LYS A 254 13.20 23.57 -11.44
CA LYS A 254 13.65 24.54 -10.44
C LYS A 254 14.34 23.75 -9.34
N ARG A 255 15.62 23.45 -9.59
CA ARG A 255 16.59 23.03 -8.56
C ARG A 255 16.46 23.98 -7.37
N ILE A 256 16.01 23.48 -6.23
CA ILE A 256 16.32 24.11 -4.95
C ILE A 256 17.82 23.90 -4.75
N LYS A 257 18.62 24.89 -5.20
CA LYS A 257 20.02 24.99 -4.78
C LYS A 257 20.01 25.32 -3.30
N CYS A 258 20.47 24.39 -2.47
CA CYS A 258 20.94 24.73 -1.14
C CYS A 258 22.10 25.72 -1.31
N ASN A 259 21.82 27.00 -1.10
CA ASN A 259 22.82 28.05 -1.09
C ASN A 259 23.60 27.96 0.23
N THR A 260 24.91 27.82 0.16
CA THR A 260 25.84 27.74 1.30
C THR A 260 26.46 29.09 1.63
N ASP A 261 25.68 30.17 1.64
CA ASP A 261 26.17 31.48 2.05
C ASP A 261 25.16 32.18 2.97
N TRP A 262 25.22 31.91 4.28
CA TRP A 262 24.78 32.82 5.35
C TRP A 262 25.49 32.47 6.67
N LEU A 263 26.74 32.92 6.81
CA LEU A 263 27.41 33.07 8.10
C LEU A 263 27.32 34.53 8.53
N ARG A 264 26.39 34.84 9.44
CA ARG A 264 26.45 35.91 10.48
C ARG A 264 25.06 36.12 11.09
N LYS A 265 24.79 35.47 12.24
CA LYS A 265 24.04 35.97 13.42
C LYS A 265 23.79 34.81 14.42
N PRO A 266 23.63 35.11 15.73
CA PRO A 266 23.88 34.15 16.80
C PRO A 266 22.75 33.12 16.96
N ILE A 267 23.15 31.94 17.44
CA ILE A 267 22.34 30.74 17.58
C ILE A 267 21.49 30.83 18.87
N THR A 268 20.17 30.68 18.76
CA THR A 268 19.30 30.31 19.87
C THR A 268 18.72 28.92 19.67
N ALA A 269 18.77 28.15 20.76
CA ALA A 269 18.30 26.81 21.13
C ALA A 269 17.19 26.06 20.34
N ILE A 270 17.14 26.08 19.01
CA ILE A 270 16.17 25.25 18.22
C ILE A 270 16.87 24.23 17.30
N ARG A 271 18.19 24.04 17.42
CA ARG A 271 18.97 23.25 16.44
C ARG A 271 19.55 21.92 16.93
N LEU A 272 19.09 21.37 18.05
CA LEU A 272 19.55 20.06 18.53
C LEU A 272 18.63 18.87 18.16
N TRP A 273 17.45 19.12 17.58
CA TRP A 273 16.50 18.05 17.22
C TRP A 273 16.55 17.60 15.74
N ARG A 274 17.47 18.17 14.94
CA ARG A 274 17.65 17.78 13.53
C ARG A 274 18.77 16.76 13.28
N GLU A 275 19.59 16.44 14.29
CA GLU A 275 20.75 15.54 14.11
C GLU A 275 20.53 14.11 14.65
N ILE A 276 19.49 13.85 15.45
CA ILE A 276 19.22 12.48 15.95
C ILE A 276 18.47 11.61 14.92
N ALA A 277 17.86 12.20 13.89
CA ALA A 277 17.11 11.44 12.87
C ALA A 277 17.99 10.64 11.88
N CYS A 278 19.33 10.65 12.01
CA CYS A 278 20.23 9.99 11.07
C CYS A 278 21.01 8.80 11.64
N ILE A 279 20.81 8.40 12.90
CA ILE A 279 21.56 7.29 13.52
C ILE A 279 20.60 6.30 14.20
N SER A 280 19.81 5.58 13.39
CA SER A 280 19.41 4.19 13.69
C SER A 280 18.92 3.49 12.42
N GLN A 281 19.75 3.48 11.37
CA GLN A 281 19.56 2.58 10.24
C GLN A 281 20.47 1.36 10.41
N ALA A 282 19.99 0.37 11.17
CA ALA A 282 20.47 -1.00 10.99
C ALA A 282 19.68 -1.58 9.79
N GLN A 283 20.19 -1.37 8.58
CA GLN A 283 19.46 -1.63 7.35
C GLN A 283 20.15 -2.71 6.53
N LEU A 284 19.33 -3.70 6.12
CA LEU A 284 19.60 -4.61 5.00
C LEU A 284 19.98 -3.82 3.72
N PRO A 285 20.63 -4.45 2.73
CA PRO A 285 21.28 -3.75 1.63
C PRO A 285 20.34 -2.83 0.83
N PRO A 286 20.73 -1.56 0.55
CA PRO A 286 19.96 -0.55 -0.19
C PRO A 286 19.47 -0.95 -1.60
N ALA A 287 19.99 -2.04 -2.17
CA ALA A 287 19.74 -2.44 -3.54
C ALA A 287 18.32 -2.99 -3.79
N ILE A 288 17.64 -3.54 -2.77
CA ILE A 288 16.25 -4.03 -2.89
C ILE A 288 15.25 -2.85 -2.80
N MET A 289 15.58 -1.83 -2.00
CA MET A 289 14.77 -0.62 -1.81
C MET A 289 14.68 0.27 -3.07
N ALA A 290 15.68 0.22 -3.95
CA ALA A 290 15.81 1.17 -5.05
C ALA A 290 14.98 0.82 -6.31
N LYS A 291 14.31 -0.34 -6.36
CA LYS A 291 13.68 -0.84 -7.60
C LYS A 291 12.15 -0.91 -7.58
N MET A 292 11.50 -0.81 -6.43
CA MET A 292 10.04 -0.86 -6.29
C MET A 292 9.60 0.26 -5.36
N SER A 293 8.64 1.08 -5.79
CA SER A 293 8.19 2.21 -4.96
C SER A 293 7.45 1.69 -3.72
N ASP A 294 7.53 2.39 -2.58
CA ASP A 294 6.75 2.09 -1.35
C ASP A 294 5.25 1.81 -1.64
N ARG A 295 4.75 2.42 -2.72
CA ARG A 295 3.38 2.26 -3.21
C ARG A 295 3.08 0.86 -3.77
N GLU A 296 4.03 0.22 -4.46
CA GLU A 296 3.84 -1.16 -5.00
C GLU A 296 3.70 -2.19 -3.88
N PHE A 297 4.33 -1.94 -2.72
CA PHE A 297 4.25 -2.79 -1.54
C PHE A 297 3.10 -2.45 -0.59
N SER A 298 2.42 -1.31 -0.78
CA SER A 298 1.37 -0.85 0.14
C SER A 298 0.04 -1.62 0.06
N GLY A 299 -0.15 -2.45 -0.99
CA GLY A 299 -1.43 -3.13 -1.27
C GLY A 299 -2.54 -2.19 -1.77
N PHE A 300 -2.30 -0.88 -1.83
CA PHE A 300 -3.24 0.12 -2.33
C PHE A 300 -3.39 0.05 -3.86
N ILE A 301 -4.61 0.21 -4.37
CA ILE A 301 -4.86 0.38 -5.81
C ILE A 301 -5.12 1.85 -6.10
N VAL A 302 -4.21 2.44 -6.88
CA VAL A 302 -4.36 3.83 -7.34
C VAL A 302 -5.42 3.90 -8.41
N VAL A 303 -6.39 4.79 -8.20
CA VAL A 303 -7.34 5.22 -9.21
C VAL A 303 -7.24 6.73 -9.36
N ASP A 304 -6.98 7.19 -10.58
CA ASP A 304 -6.84 8.61 -10.93
C ASP A 304 -8.13 9.22 -11.48
N THR A 305 -9.09 8.39 -11.88
CA THR A 305 -10.37 8.82 -12.44
C THR A 305 -11.10 9.75 -11.47
N ARG A 306 -11.67 10.82 -12.01
CA ARG A 306 -12.50 11.77 -11.27
C ARG A 306 -13.94 11.64 -11.75
N TYR A 307 -14.83 11.37 -10.81
CA TYR A 307 -16.24 11.23 -11.04
C TYR A 307 -16.81 12.58 -11.49
N ASN A 308 -17.58 12.54 -12.58
CA ASN A 308 -18.38 13.67 -13.04
C ASN A 308 -19.80 13.17 -13.31
N PRO A 309 -20.79 13.56 -12.49
CA PRO A 309 -22.15 13.04 -12.59
C PRO A 309 -22.80 13.34 -13.94
N THR A 310 -22.48 14.48 -14.56
CA THR A 310 -23.03 14.90 -15.86
C THR A 310 -22.63 13.94 -16.97
N THR A 311 -21.37 13.51 -17.02
CA THR A 311 -20.88 12.62 -18.08
C THR A 311 -20.97 11.14 -17.72
N TYR A 312 -20.93 10.79 -16.43
CA TYR A 312 -20.96 9.39 -16.00
C TYR A 312 -22.30 8.73 -16.35
N TYR A 313 -23.41 9.40 -16.05
CA TYR A 313 -24.73 8.81 -16.29
C TYR A 313 -25.20 8.83 -17.75
N GLN A 314 -24.42 9.45 -18.64
CA GLN A 314 -24.58 9.26 -20.09
C GLN A 314 -24.08 7.87 -20.53
N LYS A 315 -23.10 7.31 -19.80
CA LYS A 315 -22.49 6.00 -20.10
C LYS A 315 -23.07 4.88 -19.25
N PHE A 316 -23.40 5.15 -18.00
CA PHE A 316 -23.89 4.18 -17.04
C PHE A 316 -25.30 4.57 -16.58
N ARG A 317 -26.27 3.66 -16.66
CA ARG A 317 -27.64 3.96 -16.21
C ARG A 317 -27.67 4.17 -14.69
N ARG A 318 -28.48 5.13 -14.24
CA ARG A 318 -28.81 5.29 -12.82
C ARG A 318 -29.61 4.07 -12.35
N VAL A 319 -29.21 3.51 -11.21
CA VAL A 319 -29.95 2.47 -10.51
C VAL A 319 -30.41 3.05 -9.18
N ALA A 320 -31.71 3.22 -9.00
CA ALA A 320 -32.29 3.66 -7.74
C ALA A 320 -32.00 2.63 -6.64
N GLY A 321 -31.78 3.10 -5.42
CA GLY A 321 -31.39 2.26 -4.28
C GLY A 321 -32.39 1.17 -3.95
N GLU A 322 -33.68 1.36 -4.27
CA GLU A 322 -34.71 0.33 -4.13
C GLU A 322 -34.46 -0.92 -5.00
N TYR A 323 -33.86 -0.73 -6.18
CA TYR A 323 -33.55 -1.79 -7.16
C TYR A 323 -32.09 -2.21 -7.18
N ASP A 324 -31.24 -1.60 -6.34
CA ASP A 324 -29.83 -1.94 -6.24
C ASP A 324 -29.64 -3.24 -5.45
N GLY A 325 -29.12 -4.28 -6.10
CA GLY A 325 -28.88 -5.60 -5.49
C GLY A 325 -27.88 -5.60 -4.33
N ASP A 326 -27.06 -4.56 -4.19
CA ASP A 326 -26.17 -4.41 -3.04
C ASP A 326 -26.90 -3.87 -1.80
N TYR A 327 -28.03 -3.20 -2.00
CA TYR A 327 -28.89 -2.71 -0.94
C TYR A 327 -30.19 -3.53 -0.80
N THR A 328 -30.56 -4.36 -1.78
CA THR A 328 -31.82 -5.12 -1.80
C THR A 328 -31.59 -6.63 -2.04
N PRO A 329 -32.15 -7.53 -1.20
CA PRO A 329 -32.90 -7.22 0.01
C PRO A 329 -31.95 -6.68 1.11
N PHE A 330 -32.46 -5.77 1.93
CA PHE A 330 -31.69 -5.18 3.02
C PHE A 330 -31.95 -5.93 4.31
N ARG A 331 -30.91 -6.55 4.87
CA ARG A 331 -30.99 -7.19 6.20
C ARG A 331 -29.61 -7.20 6.84
N LEU A 332 -29.46 -6.57 8.00
CA LEU A 332 -28.19 -6.60 8.71
C LEU A 332 -28.00 -7.94 9.46
N GLN A 333 -29.06 -8.47 10.07
CA GLN A 333 -29.01 -9.77 10.76
C GLN A 333 -28.65 -10.92 9.81
N GLY A 334 -27.76 -11.79 10.27
CA GLY A 334 -27.32 -12.98 9.54
C GLY A 334 -25.80 -13.08 9.48
N GLU A 335 -25.31 -13.78 8.46
CA GLU A 335 -23.92 -14.22 8.34
C GLU A 335 -22.89 -13.07 8.37
N GLN A 336 -23.21 -11.90 7.81
CA GLN A 336 -22.28 -10.77 7.84
C GLN A 336 -22.17 -10.17 9.24
N THR A 337 -23.27 -10.13 9.99
CA THR A 337 -23.27 -9.70 11.40
C THR A 337 -22.50 -10.71 12.27
N ASN A 338 -22.72 -12.01 12.05
CA ASN A 338 -21.98 -13.05 12.77
C ASN A 338 -20.46 -12.91 12.55
N ALA A 339 -20.04 -12.65 11.31
CA ALA A 339 -18.65 -12.42 10.96
C ALA A 339 -18.10 -11.13 11.60
N LEU A 340 -18.86 -10.02 11.60
CA LEU A 340 -18.49 -8.80 12.32
C LEU A 340 -18.23 -9.07 13.81
N HIS A 341 -19.14 -9.79 14.48
CA HIS A 341 -18.99 -10.15 15.89
C HIS A 341 -17.78 -11.04 16.14
N SER A 342 -17.53 -12.01 15.25
CA SER A 342 -16.39 -12.92 15.30
C SER A 342 -15.06 -12.17 15.14
N VAL A 343 -14.98 -11.21 14.21
CA VAL A 343 -13.81 -10.35 14.01
C VAL A 343 -13.58 -9.46 15.22
N ALA A 344 -14.62 -8.78 15.73
CA ALA A 344 -14.49 -7.89 16.88
C ALA A 344 -14.05 -8.65 18.14
N THR A 345 -14.65 -9.82 18.40
CA THR A 345 -14.26 -10.70 19.51
C THR A 345 -12.82 -11.19 19.37
N PHE A 346 -12.42 -11.59 18.16
CA PHE A 346 -11.04 -12.00 17.88
C PHE A 346 -10.05 -10.88 18.16
N ALA A 347 -10.30 -9.69 17.62
CA ALA A 347 -9.44 -8.52 17.80
C ALA A 347 -9.30 -8.18 19.29
N ARG A 348 -10.41 -8.14 20.02
CA ARG A 348 -10.41 -7.90 21.48
C ARG A 348 -9.60 -8.94 22.24
N ASN A 349 -9.79 -10.23 21.94
CA ASN A 349 -9.05 -11.33 22.61
C ASN A 349 -7.55 -11.28 22.32
N LYS A 350 -7.17 -10.82 21.11
CA LYS A 350 -5.78 -10.59 20.72
C LYS A 350 -5.24 -9.22 21.15
N LYS A 351 -6.05 -8.38 21.79
CA LYS A 351 -5.72 -7.00 22.17
C LYS A 351 -5.28 -6.13 20.97
N ILE A 352 -5.87 -6.39 19.81
CA ILE A 352 -5.66 -5.61 18.59
C ILE A 352 -6.79 -4.57 18.52
N PRO A 353 -6.51 -3.26 18.57
CA PRO A 353 -7.53 -2.24 18.37
C PRO A 353 -8.17 -2.39 16.99
N LEU A 354 -9.50 -2.35 16.97
CA LEU A 354 -10.31 -2.43 15.75
C LEU A 354 -11.02 -1.10 15.53
N VAL A 355 -10.72 -0.45 14.39
CA VAL A 355 -11.41 0.75 13.91
C VAL A 355 -12.17 0.40 12.65
N ILE A 356 -13.50 0.53 12.67
CA ILE A 356 -14.34 0.33 11.49
C ILE A 356 -14.75 1.71 10.96
N VAL A 357 -14.50 1.95 9.67
CA VAL A 357 -14.75 3.22 8.99
C VAL A 357 -15.83 3.01 7.94
N ASN A 358 -16.98 3.68 8.07
CA ASN A 358 -17.98 3.75 7.00
C ASN A 358 -17.53 4.82 5.99
N LEU A 359 -17.06 4.38 4.83
CA LEU A 359 -16.45 5.26 3.83
C LEU A 359 -17.48 6.20 3.18
N PRO A 360 -17.05 7.38 2.69
CA PRO A 360 -17.91 8.35 2.00
C PRO A 360 -18.70 7.80 0.81
N LEU A 361 -19.80 8.48 0.51
CA LEU A 361 -20.61 8.32 -0.69
C LEU A 361 -20.90 9.68 -1.31
N THR A 362 -21.22 9.71 -2.60
CA THR A 362 -21.62 10.95 -3.29
C THR A 362 -23.09 11.30 -3.01
N LYS A 363 -23.43 12.60 -3.07
CA LYS A 363 -24.78 13.12 -2.83
C LYS A 363 -25.83 12.47 -3.74
N ASP A 364 -25.49 12.29 -5.00
CA ASP A 364 -26.38 11.77 -6.04
C ASP A 364 -26.49 10.25 -6.03
N TYR A 365 -25.55 9.55 -5.40
CA TYR A 365 -25.70 8.12 -5.09
C TYR A 365 -26.58 7.88 -3.87
N LEU A 366 -26.46 8.72 -2.84
CA LEU A 366 -27.26 8.68 -1.61
C LEU A 366 -28.68 9.19 -1.83
N ASP A 367 -29.46 8.48 -2.64
CA ASP A 367 -30.90 8.68 -2.74
C ASP A 367 -31.64 8.38 -1.42
N GLY A 368 -32.96 8.58 -1.40
CA GLY A 368 -33.78 8.39 -0.20
C GLY A 368 -33.66 6.99 0.39
N THR A 369 -33.66 5.95 -0.45
CA THR A 369 -33.56 4.55 0.00
C THR A 369 -32.18 4.24 0.58
N ARG A 370 -31.10 4.64 -0.10
CA ARG A 370 -29.74 4.42 0.42
C ARG A 370 -29.49 5.24 1.69
N SER A 371 -29.96 6.48 1.74
CA SER A 371 -29.84 7.35 2.91
C SER A 371 -30.52 6.76 4.15
N GLU A 372 -31.72 6.19 3.99
CA GLU A 372 -32.43 5.54 5.10
C GLU A 372 -31.71 4.27 5.57
N ARG A 373 -31.23 3.44 4.64
CA ARG A 373 -30.47 2.23 4.97
C ARG A 373 -29.14 2.55 5.65
N GLU A 374 -28.43 3.59 5.22
CA GLU A 374 -27.21 4.08 5.90
C GLU A 374 -27.50 4.55 7.33
N ARG A 375 -28.64 5.20 7.58
CA ARG A 375 -29.06 5.58 8.96
C ARG A 375 -29.25 4.35 9.84
N ILE A 376 -29.97 3.34 9.35
CA ILE A 376 -30.16 2.06 10.07
C ILE A 376 -28.80 1.37 10.33
N PHE A 377 -27.92 1.36 9.33
CA PHE A 377 -26.58 0.79 9.47
C PHE A 377 -25.73 1.55 10.49
N GLN A 378 -25.80 2.88 10.51
CA GLN A 378 -25.09 3.71 11.47
C GLN A 378 -25.51 3.40 12.91
N GLU A 379 -26.82 3.36 13.18
CA GLU A 379 -27.38 3.00 14.49
C GLU A 379 -26.93 1.59 14.92
N PHE A 380 -27.02 0.63 14.00
CA PHE A 380 -26.55 -0.74 14.20
C PHE A 380 -25.06 -0.80 14.56
N MET A 381 -24.19 -0.11 13.81
CA MET A 381 -22.75 -0.12 14.03
C MET A 381 -22.37 0.58 15.34
N GLN A 382 -23.04 1.68 15.70
CA GLN A 382 -22.82 2.35 16.98
C GLN A 382 -23.20 1.46 18.17
N GLN A 383 -24.31 0.72 18.06
CA GLN A 383 -24.69 -0.24 19.10
C GLN A 383 -23.67 -1.37 19.22
N ASN A 384 -23.25 -1.96 18.10
CA ASN A 384 -22.25 -3.02 18.09
C ASN A 384 -20.88 -2.53 18.58
N ALA A 385 -20.48 -1.30 18.26
CA ALA A 385 -19.24 -0.70 18.75
C ALA A 385 -19.21 -0.65 20.28
N ARG A 386 -20.33 -0.24 20.91
CA ARG A 386 -20.50 -0.23 22.37
C ARG A 386 -20.43 -1.63 22.98
N VAL A 387 -21.09 -2.61 22.36
CA VAL A 387 -21.17 -3.98 22.89
C VAL A 387 -19.85 -4.75 22.72
N TYR A 388 -19.21 -4.64 21.55
CA TYR A 388 -18.03 -5.44 21.20
C TYR A 388 -16.70 -4.69 21.40
N GLY A 389 -16.74 -3.40 21.72
CA GLY A 389 -15.57 -2.62 22.11
C GLY A 389 -14.67 -2.20 20.94
N PHE A 390 -15.22 -2.05 19.73
CA PHE A 390 -14.51 -1.47 18.59
C PHE A 390 -14.86 0.00 18.40
N ILE A 391 -14.03 0.73 17.67
CA ILE A 391 -14.26 2.14 17.32
C ILE A 391 -14.99 2.20 15.97
N PHE A 392 -16.13 2.90 15.91
CA PHE A 392 -16.84 3.14 14.65
C PHE A 392 -16.75 4.60 14.21
N ARG A 393 -16.31 4.85 12.98
CA ARG A 393 -16.25 6.19 12.37
C ARG A 393 -17.06 6.25 11.11
N ASP A 394 -18.08 7.10 11.12
CA ASP A 394 -18.96 7.26 9.99
C ASP A 394 -18.59 8.48 9.16
N PHE A 395 -18.07 8.23 7.95
CA PHE A 395 -17.75 9.25 6.95
C PHE A 395 -18.69 9.20 5.75
N SER A 396 -19.76 8.39 5.78
CA SER A 396 -20.72 8.25 4.66
C SER A 396 -21.26 9.59 4.14
N ARG A 397 -21.39 10.57 5.03
CA ARG A 397 -21.88 11.93 4.74
C ARG A 397 -20.79 12.99 4.60
N LYS A 398 -19.50 12.62 4.61
CA LYS A 398 -18.42 13.56 4.30
C LYS A 398 -18.27 13.71 2.79
N TRP A 399 -17.91 14.92 2.35
CA TRP A 399 -17.53 15.20 0.96
C TRP A 399 -18.61 14.85 -0.08
N LEU A 400 -19.90 14.93 0.29
CA LEU A 400 -21.04 14.56 -0.56
C LEU A 400 -21.01 15.19 -1.97
N THR A 401 -20.49 16.41 -2.08
CA THR A 401 -20.41 17.17 -3.34
C THR A 401 -18.99 17.32 -3.90
N GLU A 402 -17.98 16.76 -3.22
CA GLU A 402 -16.59 16.79 -3.70
C GLU A 402 -16.36 15.63 -4.68
N TYR A 403 -17.06 15.63 -5.81
CA TYR A 403 -17.01 14.54 -6.79
C TYR A 403 -15.58 14.22 -7.28
N ASN A 404 -14.68 15.19 -7.19
CA ASN A 404 -13.26 15.04 -7.45
C ASN A 404 -12.53 14.02 -6.56
N TYR A 405 -13.11 13.63 -5.42
CA TYR A 405 -12.58 12.60 -4.51
C TYR A 405 -13.03 11.19 -4.87
N PHE A 406 -13.88 11.05 -5.89
CA PHE A 406 -14.49 9.81 -6.26
C PHE A 406 -14.06 9.39 -7.66
N ALA A 407 -13.96 8.08 -7.89
CA ALA A 407 -13.78 7.49 -9.21
C ALA A 407 -15.13 7.23 -9.89
N ASP A 408 -16.12 6.88 -9.08
CA ASP A 408 -17.52 6.66 -9.44
C ASP A 408 -18.43 7.08 -8.26
N PRO A 409 -19.76 7.01 -8.34
CA PRO A 409 -20.64 7.52 -7.28
C PRO A 409 -20.42 6.91 -5.89
N SER A 410 -19.73 5.76 -5.78
CA SER A 410 -19.56 4.99 -4.55
C SER A 410 -18.10 4.63 -4.20
N HIS A 411 -17.15 4.73 -5.12
CA HIS A 411 -15.74 4.43 -4.88
C HIS A 411 -14.90 5.71 -4.87
N LEU A 412 -14.03 5.83 -3.87
CA LEU A 412 -13.05 6.90 -3.80
C LEU A 412 -11.95 6.69 -4.84
N ASN A 413 -11.37 7.79 -5.29
CA ASN A 413 -10.09 7.78 -6.02
C ASN A 413 -8.94 8.11 -5.05
N ARG A 414 -7.71 8.21 -5.55
CA ARG A 414 -6.55 8.49 -4.67
C ARG A 414 -6.64 9.80 -3.88
N PHE A 415 -7.33 10.82 -4.40
CA PHE A 415 -7.48 12.11 -3.71
C PHE A 415 -8.46 11.99 -2.54
N GLY A 416 -9.56 11.25 -2.74
CA GLY A 416 -10.47 10.90 -1.66
C GLY A 416 -9.83 9.99 -0.61
N ALA A 417 -9.00 9.04 -1.04
CA ALA A 417 -8.27 8.14 -0.15
C ALA A 417 -7.28 8.89 0.76
N GLU A 418 -6.58 9.88 0.20
CA GLU A 418 -5.72 10.79 0.95
C GLU A 418 -6.53 11.64 1.94
N ALA A 419 -7.68 12.17 1.53
CA ALA A 419 -8.57 12.93 2.41
C ALA A 419 -9.10 12.07 3.59
N VAL A 420 -9.46 10.81 3.34
CA VAL A 420 -9.84 9.87 4.41
C VAL A 420 -8.66 9.61 5.35
N ALA A 421 -7.46 9.37 4.83
CA ALA A 421 -6.27 9.16 5.64
C ALA A 421 -6.00 10.36 6.57
N GLN A 422 -6.05 11.58 6.04
CA GLN A 422 -5.90 12.80 6.84
C GLN A 422 -7.01 12.95 7.90
N GLN A 423 -8.26 12.67 7.54
CA GLN A 423 -9.40 12.74 8.45
C GLN A 423 -9.29 11.74 9.61
N LEU A 424 -8.76 10.54 9.36
CA LEU A 424 -8.50 9.55 10.41
C LEU A 424 -7.44 10.05 11.40
N VAL A 425 -6.34 10.62 10.90
CA VAL A 425 -5.24 11.12 11.75
C VAL A 425 -5.67 12.28 12.65
N GLN A 426 -6.60 13.12 12.18
CA GLN A 426 -7.16 14.21 12.97
C GLN A 426 -7.99 13.71 14.17
N ASP A 427 -8.43 12.46 14.14
CA ASP A 427 -9.19 11.88 15.22
C ASP A 427 -8.27 11.37 16.35
N LYS A 428 -8.20 12.18 17.43
CA LYS A 428 -7.38 11.91 18.61
C LYS A 428 -7.87 10.71 19.45
N THR A 429 -9.04 10.17 19.16
CA THR A 429 -9.59 9.03 19.90
C THR A 429 -9.13 7.68 19.33
N ILE A 430 -8.46 7.67 18.17
CA ILE A 430 -7.90 6.45 17.57
C ILE A 430 -6.58 6.09 18.29
N PRO A 431 -6.46 4.89 18.87
CA PRO A 431 -5.26 4.46 19.60
C PRO A 431 -4.20 3.93 18.63
N TRP A 432 -3.56 4.83 17.89
CA TRP A 432 -2.48 4.48 16.97
C TRP A 432 -1.35 3.71 17.69
N PRO A 433 -0.79 2.64 17.09
CA PRO A 433 0.28 1.88 17.72
C PRO A 433 1.56 2.73 17.84
N ILE A 434 2.24 2.61 18.98
CA ILE A 434 3.51 3.30 19.30
C ILE A 434 4.66 2.29 19.36
#